data_AF-A0A4W3GLK1-F1
#
_entry.id   AF-A0A4W3GLK1-F1
#
_cell.length_a   1.000
_cell.length_b   1.000
_cell.length_c   1.000
_cell.angle_alpha   90.00
_cell.angle_beta   90.00
_cell.angle_gamma   90.00
#
_symmetry.space_group_name_H-M   'P 1'
#
loop_
_entity.id
_entity.type
_entity.pdbx_description
1 polymer ?
#
loop_
_entity_poly.entity_id
_entity_poly.type
_entity_poly.pdbx_seq_one_letter_code
_entity_poly.pdbx_strand_id
1 'polypeptide(L)'
;MSLFGTVAQYDNILAVLWKEYGNADARWLYSDPTIVSLEILTVVLCGFLALILIYAIVKDKYYRHFVQITLCVCELYGGWMTFCPDWLIGSPNLNTSNWLYLWVYLVFFNSVWVIVPGLLLWQSWLALKEMHQKKNDAVKKLD
;
A
#
# COMPACT_ATOMS: atom_id res chain seq x y z
N MET A 1 9.63 -13.19 1.42
CA MET A 1 8.77 -13.56 2.54
C MET A 1 8.45 -15.04 2.44
N SER A 2 8.39 -15.75 3.55
CA SER A 2 7.96 -17.15 3.60
C SER A 2 6.57 -17.23 4.23
N LEU A 3 5.70 -18.09 3.72
CA LEU A 3 4.34 -18.26 4.24
C LEU A 3 4.31 -19.12 5.51
N PHE A 4 5.29 -20.01 5.70
CA PHE A 4 5.28 -21.04 6.75
C PHE A 4 6.64 -21.26 7.44
N GLY A 5 7.66 -20.46 7.14
CA GLY A 5 9.02 -20.65 7.65
C GLY A 5 9.79 -19.35 7.82
N THR A 6 11.02 -19.41 8.29
CA THR A 6 11.84 -18.21 8.54
C THR A 6 12.66 -17.85 7.29
N VAL A 7 12.57 -16.61 6.83
CA VAL A 7 13.34 -16.14 5.67
C VAL A 7 14.85 -16.22 5.91
N ALA A 8 15.26 -16.20 7.18
CA ALA A 8 16.65 -16.39 7.62
C ALA A 8 17.32 -17.66 7.05
N GLN A 9 16.55 -18.71 6.77
CA GLN A 9 17.06 -20.04 6.36
C GLN A 9 17.32 -20.18 4.86
N TYR A 10 17.02 -19.16 4.05
CA TYR A 10 17.15 -19.22 2.59
C TYR A 10 18.21 -18.23 2.07
N ASP A 11 19.03 -18.64 1.10
CA ASP A 11 20.13 -17.83 0.54
C ASP A 11 19.91 -17.40 -0.92
N ASN A 12 18.65 -17.30 -1.35
CA ASN A 12 18.32 -16.73 -2.67
C ASN A 12 18.27 -15.19 -2.63
N ILE A 13 18.37 -14.55 -3.81
CA ILE A 13 18.42 -13.07 -3.94
C ILE A 13 17.22 -12.40 -3.26
N LEU A 14 16.02 -12.98 -3.39
CA LEU A 14 14.82 -12.44 -2.75
C LEU A 14 14.92 -12.53 -1.22
N ALA A 15 15.44 -13.63 -0.68
CA ALA A 15 15.65 -13.80 0.75
C ALA A 15 16.69 -12.82 1.30
N VAL A 16 17.74 -12.49 0.54
CA VAL A 16 18.73 -11.47 0.94
C VAL A 16 18.08 -10.10 1.12
N LEU A 17 17.20 -9.67 0.20
CA LEU A 17 16.47 -8.40 0.33
C LEU A 17 15.59 -8.36 1.59
N TRP A 18 14.87 -9.45 1.86
CA TRP A 18 14.02 -9.55 3.04
C TRP A 18 14.80 -9.67 4.35
N LYS A 19 15.97 -10.32 4.33
CA LYS A 19 16.90 -10.34 5.48
C LYS A 19 17.40 -8.93 5.79
N GLU A 20 17.74 -8.16 4.76
CA GLU A 20 18.21 -6.78 4.90
C GLU A 20 17.13 -5.86 5.46
N TYR A 21 15.90 -5.91 4.93
CA TYR A 21 14.78 -5.16 5.51
C TYR A 21 14.42 -5.66 6.92
N GLY A 22 14.62 -6.95 7.18
CA GLY A 22 14.46 -7.56 8.49
C GLY A 22 15.32 -6.95 9.60
N ASN A 23 16.45 -6.30 9.26
CA ASN A 23 17.25 -5.56 10.22
C ASN A 23 16.55 -4.27 10.72
N ALA A 24 15.64 -3.73 9.91
CA ALA A 24 14.80 -2.58 10.26
C ALA A 24 13.48 -3.00 10.91
N ASP A 25 12.87 -4.10 10.47
CA ASP A 25 11.66 -4.68 11.03
C ASP A 25 11.75 -6.21 11.12
N ALA A 26 11.96 -6.72 12.33
CA ALA A 26 12.22 -8.14 12.57
C ALA A 26 11.07 -9.07 12.15
N ARG A 27 9.83 -8.55 12.07
CA ARG A 27 8.64 -9.35 11.71
C ARG A 27 8.72 -9.92 10.29
N TRP A 28 9.48 -9.28 9.41
CA TRP A 28 9.70 -9.72 8.03
C TRP A 28 10.64 -10.92 7.92
N LEU A 29 11.45 -11.19 8.96
CA LEU A 29 12.31 -12.37 9.04
C LEU A 29 11.55 -13.62 9.52
N TYR A 30 10.66 -13.47 10.51
CA TYR A 30 10.03 -14.58 11.22
C TYR A 30 8.59 -14.90 10.80
N SER A 31 8.08 -14.27 9.74
CA SER A 31 6.74 -14.52 9.20
C SER A 31 5.63 -14.28 10.24
N ASP A 32 5.64 -13.07 10.81
CA ASP A 32 4.59 -12.62 11.71
C ASP A 32 3.19 -12.80 11.07
N PRO A 33 2.23 -13.44 11.75
CA PRO A 33 0.91 -13.71 11.18
C PRO A 33 0.14 -12.47 10.73
N THR A 34 0.30 -11.33 11.43
CA THR A 34 -0.34 -10.08 11.03
C THR A 34 0.25 -9.58 9.73
N ILE A 35 1.59 -9.52 9.62
CA ILE A 35 2.27 -9.11 8.37
C ILE A 35 1.93 -10.08 7.22
N VAL A 36 2.01 -11.39 7.45
CA VAL A 36 1.71 -12.39 6.40
C VAL A 36 0.25 -12.28 5.94
N SER A 37 -0.70 -12.07 6.85
CA SER A 37 -2.12 -11.90 6.49
C SER A 37 -2.37 -10.65 5.64
N LEU A 38 -1.67 -9.55 5.95
CA LEU A 38 -1.75 -8.31 5.17
C LEU A 38 -1.13 -8.51 3.79
N GLU A 39 0.03 -9.15 3.71
CA GLU A 39 0.75 -9.38 2.46
C GLU A 39 -0.02 -10.28 1.49
N ILE A 40 -0.72 -11.31 1.98
CA ILE A 40 -1.59 -12.11 1.12
C ILE A 40 -2.67 -11.23 0.49
N LEU A 41 -3.27 -10.34 1.28
CA LEU A 41 -4.29 -9.42 0.78
C LEU A 41 -3.70 -8.40 -0.19
N THR A 42 -2.58 -7.74 0.15
CA THR A 42 -1.98 -6.72 -0.71
C THR A 42 -1.42 -7.31 -2.00
N VAL A 43 -0.70 -8.43 -1.94
CA VAL A 43 -0.14 -9.06 -3.14
C VAL A 43 -1.24 -9.57 -4.08
N VAL A 44 -2.27 -10.24 -3.55
CA VAL A 44 -3.31 -10.83 -4.40
C VAL A 44 -4.36 -9.80 -4.80
N LEU A 45 -5.01 -9.15 -3.84
CA LEU A 45 -6.10 -8.23 -4.10
C LEU A 45 -5.58 -6.92 -4.70
N CYS A 46 -4.60 -6.26 -4.06
CA CYS A 46 -4.08 -4.98 -4.55
C CYS A 46 -3.31 -5.18 -5.86
N GLY A 47 -2.57 -6.28 -6.01
CA GLY A 47 -1.94 -6.65 -7.28
C GLY A 47 -2.93 -6.79 -8.43
N PHE A 48 -4.06 -7.49 -8.22
CA PHE A 48 -5.10 -7.62 -9.25
C PHE A 48 -5.80 -6.28 -9.53
N LEU A 49 -6.13 -5.51 -8.49
CA LEU A 49 -6.71 -4.17 -8.64
C LEU A 49 -5.78 -3.22 -9.40
N ALA A 50 -4.45 -3.32 -9.20
CA ALA A 50 -3.47 -2.52 -9.93
C ALA A 50 -3.49 -2.85 -11.43
N LEU A 51 -3.57 -4.12 -11.81
CA LEU A 51 -3.70 -4.53 -13.21
C LEU A 51 -5.00 -4.00 -13.84
N ILE A 52 -6.12 -4.11 -13.12
CA ILE A 52 -7.41 -3.55 -13.56
C ILE A 52 -7.30 -2.02 -13.70
N LEU A 53 -6.66 -1.34 -12.75
CA LEU A 53 -6.49 0.10 -12.78
C LEU A 53 -5.68 0.53 -14.01
N ILE A 54 -4.56 -0.13 -14.30
CA ILE A 54 -3.76 0.13 -15.50
C ILE A 54 -4.62 -0.05 -16.75
N TYR A 55 -5.36 -1.16 -16.85
CA TYR A 55 -6.27 -1.39 -17.96
C TYR A 55 -7.34 -0.28 -18.08
N ALA A 56 -7.93 0.12 -16.97
CA ALA A 56 -8.96 1.16 -16.91
C ALA A 56 -8.42 2.54 -17.31
N ILE A 57 -7.16 2.84 -16.97
CA ILE A 57 -6.47 4.06 -17.40
C ILE A 57 -6.21 4.03 -18.90
N VAL A 58 -5.64 2.93 -19.42
CA VAL A 58 -5.27 2.81 -20.85
C VAL A 58 -6.50 2.79 -21.76
N LYS A 59 -7.60 2.19 -21.31
CA LYS A 59 -8.84 2.07 -22.10
C LYS A 59 -9.91 3.09 -21.73
N ASP A 60 -9.54 4.11 -20.98
CA ASP A 60 -10.41 5.21 -20.54
C ASP A 60 -11.80 4.73 -20.04
N LYS A 61 -11.78 3.84 -19.04
CA LYS A 61 -13.00 3.21 -18.51
C LYS A 61 -13.63 4.07 -17.42
N TYR A 62 -14.96 4.17 -17.43
CA TYR A 62 -15.74 4.93 -16.44
C TYR A 62 -15.48 4.50 -14.98
N TYR A 63 -15.13 3.23 -14.75
CA TYR A 63 -14.84 2.69 -13.41
C TYR A 63 -13.40 2.92 -12.94
N ARG A 64 -12.55 3.60 -13.73
CA ARG A 64 -11.15 3.88 -13.38
C ARG A 64 -11.01 4.47 -11.97
N HIS A 65 -11.75 5.54 -11.68
CA HIS A 65 -11.65 6.23 -10.38
C HIS A 65 -12.18 5.39 -9.22
N PHE A 66 -13.17 4.53 -9.46
CA PHE A 66 -13.65 3.58 -8.45
C PHE A 66 -12.56 2.56 -8.05
N VAL A 67 -11.86 2.00 -9.04
CA VAL A 67 -10.76 1.05 -8.81
C VAL A 67 -9.56 1.76 -8.18
N GLN A 68 -9.23 2.98 -8.64
CA GLN A 68 -8.15 3.80 -8.08
C GLN A 68 -8.38 4.09 -6.59
N ILE A 69 -9.58 4.53 -6.21
CA ILE A 69 -9.93 4.81 -4.82
C ILE A 69 -9.85 3.53 -3.98
N THR A 70 -10.44 2.42 -4.46
CA THR A 70 -10.41 1.14 -3.75
C THR A 70 -8.97 0.69 -3.48
N LEU A 71 -8.11 0.70 -4.51
CA LEU A 71 -6.71 0.33 -4.38
C LEU A 71 -5.98 1.23 -3.37
N CYS A 72 -6.15 2.55 -3.48
CA CYS A 72 -5.48 3.50 -2.57
C CYS A 72 -5.90 3.32 -1.11
N VAL A 73 -7.18 3.04 -0.86
CA VAL A 73 -7.68 2.76 0.51
C VAL A 73 -7.06 1.47 1.05
N CYS A 74 -6.95 0.41 0.24
CA CYS A 74 -6.30 -0.82 0.64
C CYS A 74 -4.82 -0.60 1.00
N GLU A 75 -4.08 0.16 0.21
CA GLU A 75 -2.66 0.49 0.49
C GLU A 75 -2.50 1.28 1.79
N LEU A 76 -3.31 2.33 1.99
CA LEU A 76 -3.25 3.16 3.20
C LEU A 76 -3.64 2.37 4.46
N TYR A 77 -4.68 1.55 4.36
CA TYR A 77 -5.11 0.69 5.47
C TYR A 77 -4.07 -0.41 5.76
N GLY A 78 -3.51 -1.03 4.72
CA GLY A 78 -2.43 -2.01 4.85
C GLY A 78 -1.21 -1.42 5.55
N GLY A 79 -0.75 -0.24 5.11
CA GLY A 79 0.34 0.49 5.77
C GLY A 79 0.05 0.81 7.24
N TRP A 80 -1.17 1.26 7.55
CA TRP A 80 -1.57 1.47 8.95
C TRP A 80 -1.50 0.20 9.77
N MET A 81 -2.03 -0.92 9.26
CA MET A 81 -2.03 -2.21 9.96
C MET A 81 -0.64 -2.85 10.08
N THR A 82 0.31 -2.49 9.23
CA THR A 82 1.70 -2.92 9.35
C THR A 82 2.40 -2.27 10.55
N PHE A 83 2.12 -1.00 10.82
CA PHE A 83 2.86 -0.23 11.85
C PHE A 83 2.10 -0.01 13.15
N CYS A 84 0.82 0.33 13.09
CA CYS A 84 0.02 0.69 14.27
C CYS A 84 0.00 -0.39 15.35
N PRO A 85 -0.21 -1.69 15.04
CA PRO A 85 -0.14 -2.74 16.07
C PRO A 85 1.21 -2.78 16.80
N ASP A 86 2.33 -2.58 16.09
CA ASP A 86 3.66 -2.57 16.72
C ASP A 86 3.87 -1.30 17.56
N TRP A 87 3.42 -0.15 17.06
CA TRP A 87 3.48 1.13 17.80
C TRP A 87 2.74 1.06 19.13
N LEU A 88 1.57 0.40 19.16
CA LEU A 88 0.77 0.23 20.37
C LEU A 88 1.47 -0.60 21.46
N ILE A 89 2.41 -1.47 21.09
CA ILE A 89 3.19 -2.27 22.03
C ILE A 89 4.61 -1.73 22.25
N GLY A 90 4.88 -0.49 21.82
CA GLY A 90 6.18 0.18 22.02
C GLY A 90 7.23 -0.11 20.95
N SER A 91 6.81 -0.59 19.78
CA SER A 91 7.65 -0.88 18.61
C SER A 91 8.81 -1.87 18.83
N PRO A 92 8.61 -3.00 19.54
CA PRO A 92 9.70 -3.91 19.90
C PRO A 92 10.36 -4.57 18.69
N ASN A 93 9.68 -4.61 17.54
CA ASN A 93 10.21 -5.22 16.32
C ASN A 93 10.89 -4.21 15.39
N LEU A 94 10.67 -2.91 15.60
CA LEU A 94 11.21 -1.84 14.76
C LEU A 94 12.55 -1.34 15.32
N ASN A 95 13.59 -1.37 14.50
CA ASN A 95 14.89 -0.84 14.87
C ASN A 95 14.93 0.68 14.71
N THR A 96 14.49 1.38 15.75
CA THR A 96 14.44 2.85 15.79
C THR A 96 15.75 3.51 16.23
N SER A 97 16.69 2.73 16.78
CA SER A 97 17.98 3.23 17.30
C SER A 97 19.00 3.51 16.19
N ASN A 98 18.88 2.85 15.04
CA ASN A 98 19.77 3.07 13.90
C ASN A 98 19.18 4.12 12.95
N TRP A 99 19.95 5.16 12.63
CA TRP A 99 19.50 6.26 11.78
C TRP A 99 19.08 5.81 10.36
N LEU A 100 19.84 4.90 9.74
CA LEU A 100 19.55 4.39 8.39
C LEU A 100 18.24 3.60 8.39
N TYR A 101 18.08 2.71 9.37
CA TYR A 101 16.87 1.88 9.46
C TYR A 101 15.64 2.73 9.79
N LEU A 102 15.75 3.68 10.71
CA LEU A 102 14.63 4.55 11.04
C LEU A 102 14.25 5.46 9.85
N TRP A 103 15.17 6.28 9.35
CA TRP A 103 14.82 7.36 8.43
C TRP A 103 14.70 6.90 6.98
N VAL A 104 15.54 5.97 6.55
CA VAL A 104 15.52 5.50 5.16
C VAL A 104 14.58 4.31 5.01
N TYR A 105 14.73 3.28 5.84
CA TYR A 105 13.96 2.05 5.67
C TYR A 105 12.53 2.20 6.16
N LEU A 106 12.34 2.65 7.40
CA LEU A 106 11.02 2.75 8.00
C LEU A 106 10.27 4.01 7.53
N VAL A 107 10.91 5.18 7.55
CA VAL A 107 10.21 6.43 7.16
C VAL A 107 10.16 6.62 5.66
N PHE A 108 11.29 6.76 4.97
CA PHE A 108 11.31 7.18 3.56
C PHE A 108 10.60 6.19 2.65
N PHE A 109 10.95 4.89 2.70
CA PHE A 109 10.27 3.91 1.85
C PHE A 109 8.78 3.92 2.17
N ASN A 110 8.33 3.63 3.40
CA ASN A 110 6.89 3.56 3.69
C ASN A 110 6.11 4.86 3.43
N SER A 111 6.75 6.03 3.48
CA SER A 111 6.11 7.30 3.10
C SER A 111 5.63 7.31 1.65
N VAL A 112 6.29 6.59 0.73
CA VAL A 112 5.84 6.48 -0.67
C VAL A 112 4.45 5.83 -0.76
N TRP A 113 4.20 4.80 0.05
CA TRP A 113 2.92 4.10 0.16
C TRP A 113 1.83 4.92 0.86
N VAL A 114 2.17 6.08 1.43
CA VAL A 114 1.19 7.03 1.97
C VAL A 114 0.95 8.17 0.99
N ILE A 115 2.03 8.78 0.50
CA ILE A 115 1.97 9.97 -0.34
C ILE A 115 1.35 9.65 -1.70
N VAL A 116 1.77 8.57 -2.36
CA VAL A 116 1.27 8.22 -3.70
C VAL A 116 -0.23 7.91 -3.67
N PRO A 117 -0.74 7.03 -2.78
CA PRO A 117 -2.18 6.83 -2.65
C PRO A 117 -2.95 8.10 -2.26
N GLY A 118 -2.39 8.93 -1.37
CA GLY A 118 -3.00 10.21 -1.00
C GLY A 118 -3.18 11.15 -2.19
N LEU A 119 -2.16 11.29 -3.03
CA LEU A 119 -2.22 12.11 -4.26
C LEU A 119 -3.21 11.54 -5.28
N LEU A 120 -3.26 10.21 -5.44
CA LEU A 120 -4.20 9.54 -6.34
C LEU A 120 -5.65 9.64 -5.85
N LEU A 121 -5.90 9.61 -4.55
CA LEU A 121 -7.21 9.87 -3.97
C LEU A 121 -7.65 11.31 -4.22
N TRP A 122 -6.75 12.28 -3.99
CA TRP A 122 -7.01 13.68 -4.30
C TRP A 122 -7.34 13.89 -5.79
N GLN A 123 -6.57 13.27 -6.69
CA GLN A 123 -6.83 13.30 -8.12
C GLN A 123 -8.23 12.74 -8.46
N SER A 124 -8.60 11.60 -7.88
CA SER A 124 -9.91 10.99 -8.14
C SER A 124 -11.05 11.82 -7.58
N TRP A 125 -10.86 12.46 -6.42
CA TRP A 125 -11.83 13.37 -5.83
C TRP A 125 -12.13 14.56 -6.75
N LEU A 126 -11.10 15.21 -7.29
CA LEU A 126 -11.27 16.33 -8.22
C LEU A 126 -12.01 15.89 -9.50
N ALA A 127 -11.63 14.75 -10.07
CA ALA A 127 -12.29 14.21 -11.26
C ALA A 127 -13.78 13.92 -11.02
N LEU A 128 -14.13 13.30 -9.89
CA LEU A 128 -15.51 13.03 -9.52
C LEU A 128 -16.32 14.32 -9.35
N LYS A 129 -15.73 15.36 -8.74
CA LYS A 129 -16.35 16.68 -8.59
C LYS A 129 -16.67 17.29 -9.97
N GLU A 130 -15.73 17.26 -10.90
CA GLU A 130 -15.93 17.77 -12.26
C GLU A 130 -17.01 17.00 -13.03
N MET A 131 -17.02 15.67 -12.92
CA MET A 131 -18.06 14.82 -13.54
C MET A 131 -19.45 15.16 -13.01
N HIS A 132 -19.58 15.40 -11.70
CA HIS A 132 -20.84 15.77 -11.07
C HIS A 132 -21.34 17.15 -11.56
N GLN A 133 -20.45 18.14 -11.66
CA GLN A 133 -20.78 19.47 -12.18
C GLN A 133 -21.26 19.41 -13.64
N LYS A 134 -20.52 18.72 -14.52
CA LYS A 134 -20.89 18.54 -15.93
C LYS A 134 -22.27 17.90 -16.08
N LYS A 135 -22.59 16.90 -15.24
CA LYS A 135 -23.91 16.27 -15.23
C LYS A 135 -25.01 17.28 -14.88
N ASN A 136 -24.81 18.09 -13.84
CA ASN A 136 -25.80 19.10 -13.43
C ASN A 136 -26.00 20.18 -14.49
N ASP A 137 -24.93 20.61 -15.16
CA ASP A 137 -25.01 21.59 -16.24
C ASP A 137 -25.73 21.04 -17.48
N ALA A 138 -25.57 19.74 -17.77
CA ALA A 138 -26.30 19.07 -18.84
C ALA A 138 -27.80 18.98 -18.55
N VAL A 139 -28.18 18.68 -17.30
CA VAL A 139 -29.59 18.63 -16.87
C VAL A 139 -30.25 20.01 -17.02
N LYS A 140 -29.59 21.08 -16.55
CA LYS A 140 -30.10 22.45 -16.66
C LYS A 140 -30.29 22.96 -18.10
N LYS A 141 -29.65 22.35 -19.09
CA LYS A 141 -29.82 22.71 -20.51
C LYS A 141 -31.02 22.03 -21.17
N LEU A 142 -31.59 21.02 -20.53
CA LEU A 142 -32.73 20.26 -21.03
C LEU A 142 -34.07 20.82 -20.51
N ASP A 143 -34.02 21.62 -19.44
CA ASP A 143 -35.14 22.38 -18.86
C ASP A 143 -35.23 23.79 -19.46
#